data_AF-A0A8C9R2G8-F1
#
_entry.id   AF-A0A8C9R2G8-F1
#
_cell.length_a   1.000
_cell.length_b   1.000
_cell.length_c   1.000
_cell.angle_alpha   90.00
_cell.angle_beta   90.00
_cell.angle_gamma   90.00
#
_symmetry.space_group_name_H-M   'P 1'
#
loop_
_entity.id
_entity.type
_entity.pdbx_description
1 polymer ?
#
loop_
_entity_poly.entity_id
_entity_poly.type
_entity_poly.pdbx_seq_one_letter_code
_entity_poly.pdbx_strand_id
1 'polypeptide(L)'
;MMEGGGARSQFLCELCGLTAPFSYFGQKPPSTRAVVFLEECFVMKDPFSPEKEKFLILGSSCSLCHRTVCVGTDCSLFYSKRFCLHCVNKYLDQFPQQIRTELAKKKSSLKTSSTT
;
A
#
# COMPACT_ATOMS: atom_id res chain seq x y z
N MET A 1 -13.07 -9.13 -19.52
CA MET A 1 -13.34 -7.70 -19.27
C MET A 1 -14.34 -7.66 -18.12
N MET A 2 -13.95 -7.21 -16.93
CA MET A 2 -14.90 -6.98 -15.84
C MET A 2 -15.17 -5.48 -15.76
N GLU A 3 -16.13 -5.02 -16.56
CA GLU A 3 -16.92 -3.83 -16.28
C GLU A 3 -18.18 -4.35 -15.56
N GLY A 4 -18.21 -4.22 -14.23
CA GLY A 4 -19.30 -4.70 -13.38
C GLY A 4 -19.72 -3.59 -12.44
N GLY A 5 -20.88 -2.98 -12.74
CA GLY A 5 -21.53 -2.03 -11.84
C GLY A 5 -21.98 -2.70 -10.53
N GLY A 6 -22.04 -1.89 -9.47
CA GLY A 6 -23.04 -2.10 -8.41
C GLY A 6 -22.61 -2.70 -7.08
N ALA A 7 -21.33 -2.96 -6.81
CA ALA A 7 -20.85 -3.22 -5.45
C ALA A 7 -19.59 -2.37 -5.20
N ARG A 8 -19.66 -1.45 -4.23
CA ARG A 8 -18.46 -0.71 -3.77
C ARG A 8 -17.56 -1.72 -3.06
N SER A 9 -16.62 -2.32 -3.78
CA SER A 9 -15.61 -3.19 -3.16
C SER A 9 -14.80 -2.35 -2.18
N GLN A 10 -14.67 -2.84 -0.94
CA GLN A 10 -13.95 -2.15 0.12
C GLN A 10 -12.55 -2.73 0.27
N PHE A 11 -11.58 -1.84 0.35
CA PHE A 11 -10.23 -2.13 0.79
C PHE A 11 -10.22 -2.12 2.31
N LEU A 12 -9.51 -3.06 2.93
CA LEU A 12 -9.27 -3.11 4.37
C LEU A 12 -7.79 -3.41 4.63
N CYS A 13 -7.10 -2.51 5.30
CA CYS A 13 -5.76 -2.78 5.81
C CYS A 13 -5.83 -3.65 7.07
N GLU A 14 -5.23 -4.83 7.03
CA GLU A 14 -5.22 -5.78 8.15
C GLU A 14 -4.30 -5.36 9.32
N LEU A 15 -3.55 -4.26 9.20
CA LEU A 15 -2.68 -3.76 10.27
C LEU A 15 -3.25 -2.56 11.02
N CYS A 16 -3.76 -1.56 10.31
CA CYS A 16 -4.31 -0.36 10.94
C CYS A 16 -5.84 -0.26 10.87
N GLY A 17 -6.51 -1.21 10.20
CA GLY A 17 -7.97 -1.18 10.03
C GLY A 17 -8.47 -0.13 9.05
N LEU A 18 -7.59 0.54 8.30
CA LEU A 18 -7.99 1.53 7.29
C LEU A 18 -8.93 0.88 6.28
N THR A 19 -10.13 1.44 6.16
CA THR A 19 -11.11 1.05 5.14
C THR A 19 -11.30 2.16 4.12
N ALA A 20 -11.40 1.79 2.85
CA ALA A 20 -11.69 2.74 1.77
C ALA A 20 -12.36 2.03 0.60
N PRO A 21 -13.27 2.68 -0.13
CA PRO A 21 -13.80 2.11 -1.37
C PRO A 21 -12.70 2.07 -2.44
N PHE A 22 -12.61 0.98 -3.20
CA PHE A 22 -11.74 0.88 -4.36
C PHE A 22 -12.55 0.66 -5.64
N SER A 23 -12.01 1.12 -6.76
CA SER A 23 -12.63 0.99 -8.09
C SER A 23 -11.95 -0.05 -8.97
N TYR A 24 -10.70 -0.43 -8.66
CA TYR A 24 -9.95 -1.42 -9.42
C TYR A 24 -8.91 -2.12 -8.54
N PHE A 25 -8.64 -3.39 -8.84
CA PHE A 25 -7.52 -4.16 -8.29
C PHE A 25 -6.72 -4.77 -9.44
N GLY A 26 -5.41 -4.59 -9.42
CA GLY A 26 -4.49 -5.20 -10.39
C GLY A 26 -3.33 -4.30 -10.79
N GLN A 27 -2.52 -4.77 -11.74
CA GLN A 27 -1.31 -4.08 -12.19
C GLN A 27 -1.55 -3.04 -13.28
N LYS A 28 -2.65 -3.14 -14.05
CA LYS A 28 -2.89 -2.29 -15.22
C LYS A 28 -4.22 -1.56 -15.09
N PRO A 29 -4.21 -0.32 -14.56
CA PRO A 29 -5.44 0.47 -14.47
C PRO A 29 -6.05 0.65 -15.86
N PRO A 30 -7.36 0.38 -16.03
CA PRO A 30 -8.01 0.49 -17.34
C PRO A 30 -7.96 1.90 -17.95
N SER A 31 -7.79 2.94 -17.12
CA SER A 31 -7.75 4.34 -17.55
C SER A 31 -6.36 4.88 -17.94
N THR A 32 -5.28 4.10 -17.82
CA THR A 32 -3.93 4.57 -18.22
C THR A 32 -3.34 3.71 -19.33
N ARG A 33 -3.20 4.27 -20.53
CA ARG A 33 -2.71 3.54 -21.71
C ARG A 33 -1.21 3.21 -21.67
N ALA A 34 -0.45 3.78 -20.73
CA ALA A 34 1.01 3.71 -20.72
C ALA A 34 1.65 3.39 -19.34
N VAL A 35 0.87 3.08 -18.30
CA VAL A 35 1.41 2.81 -16.95
C VAL A 35 1.02 1.42 -16.49
N VAL A 36 2.01 0.65 -16.02
CA VAL A 36 1.83 -0.66 -15.39
C VAL A 36 2.52 -0.61 -14.04
N PHE A 37 1.80 -1.00 -12.98
CA PHE A 37 2.36 -1.09 -11.65
C PHE A 37 3.26 -2.32 -11.51
N LEU A 38 4.25 -2.20 -10.65
CA LEU A 38 5.15 -3.31 -10.30
C LEU A 38 4.45 -4.36 -9.40
N GLU A 39 3.28 -4.05 -8.86
CA GLU A 39 2.49 -4.90 -7.97
C GLU A 39 0.99 -4.76 -8.24
N GLU A 40 0.20 -5.74 -7.81
CA GLU A 40 -1.26 -5.64 -7.86
C GLU A 40 -1.75 -4.68 -6.76
N CYS A 41 -2.27 -3.54 -7.18
CA CYS A 41 -2.67 -2.47 -6.28
C CYS A 41 -4.18 -2.38 -6.16
N PHE A 42 -4.68 -2.08 -4.96
CA PHE A 42 -6.02 -1.55 -4.76
C PHE A 42 -6.00 -0.08 -5.09
N VAL A 43 -6.78 0.34 -6.08
CA VAL A 43 -6.83 1.73 -6.52
C VAL A 43 -8.25 2.29 -6.50
N MET A 44 -8.34 3.58 -6.21
CA MET A 44 -9.58 4.34 -6.31
C MET A 44 -9.38 5.56 -7.19
N LYS A 45 -10.47 6.09 -7.76
CA LYS A 45 -10.46 7.42 -8.38
C LYS A 45 -10.13 8.46 -7.33
N ASP A 46 -9.33 9.45 -7.70
CA ASP A 46 -8.98 10.55 -6.81
C ASP A 46 -10.24 11.39 -6.47
N PRO A 47 -10.71 11.40 -5.20
CA PRO A 47 -11.90 12.14 -4.82
C PRO A 47 -11.69 13.66 -4.86
N PHE A 48 -10.44 14.13 -4.88
CA PHE A 48 -10.09 15.55 -4.93
C PHE A 48 -9.81 16.04 -6.36
N SER A 49 -9.78 15.14 -7.34
CA SER A 49 -9.57 15.48 -8.75
C SER A 49 -10.40 14.60 -9.68
N PRO A 50 -11.75 14.62 -9.55
CA PRO A 50 -12.63 13.70 -10.29
C PRO A 50 -12.60 13.90 -11.82
N GLU A 51 -12.22 15.09 -12.28
CA GLU A 51 -12.19 15.50 -13.69
C GLU A 51 -10.93 15.00 -14.43
N LYS A 52 -9.87 14.68 -13.69
CA LYS A 52 -8.64 14.14 -14.25
C LYS A 52 -8.72 12.63 -14.06
N GLU A 53 -8.29 11.83 -15.04
CA GLU A 53 -8.19 10.37 -14.94
C GLU A 53 -7.07 9.92 -13.96
N LYS A 54 -6.99 10.60 -12.80
CA LYS A 54 -6.07 10.35 -11.71
C LYS A 54 -6.63 9.27 -10.79
N PHE A 55 -5.73 8.51 -10.22
CA PHE A 55 -6.03 7.44 -9.30
C PHE A 55 -5.14 7.56 -8.06
N LEU A 56 -5.63 7.02 -6.94
CA LEU A 56 -4.89 6.86 -5.71
C LEU A 56 -4.67 5.37 -5.45
N ILE A 57 -3.46 5.01 -5.06
CA ILE A 57 -3.13 3.66 -4.61
C ILE A 57 -3.38 3.59 -3.11
N LEU A 58 -4.31 2.72 -2.70
CA LEU A 58 -4.67 2.52 -1.30
C LEU A 58 -3.70 1.58 -0.61
N GLY A 59 -3.29 0.53 -1.31
CA GLY A 59 -2.49 -0.55 -0.75
C GLY A 59 -2.30 -1.70 -1.73
N SER A 60 -1.69 -2.77 -1.24
CA SER A 60 -1.43 -4.01 -1.97
C SER A 60 -1.28 -5.16 -0.97
N SER A 61 -1.17 -6.39 -1.46
CA SER A 61 -0.94 -7.58 -0.65
C SER A 61 0.55 -7.75 -0.31
N CYS A 62 0.84 -8.11 0.94
CA CYS A 62 2.19 -8.46 1.36
C CYS A 62 2.71 -9.66 0.57
N SER A 63 3.89 -9.56 -0.03
CA SER A 63 4.46 -10.65 -0.84
C SER A 63 4.90 -11.88 -0.05
N LEU A 64 4.91 -11.84 1.28
CA LEU A 64 5.31 -12.96 2.13
C LEU A 64 4.13 -13.65 2.83
N CYS A 65 3.14 -12.88 3.28
CA CYS A 65 2.00 -13.42 4.02
C CYS A 65 0.65 -13.15 3.36
N HIS A 66 0.64 -12.50 2.18
CA HIS A 66 -0.54 -12.15 1.38
C HIS A 66 -1.58 -11.25 2.06
N ARG A 67 -1.32 -10.80 3.30
CA ARG A 67 -2.18 -9.84 3.99
C ARG A 67 -2.29 -8.52 3.24
N THR A 68 -3.49 -7.97 3.22
CA THR A 68 -3.79 -6.68 2.60
C THR A 68 -3.27 -5.55 3.49
N VAL A 69 -2.40 -4.70 2.96
CA VAL A 69 -1.79 -3.60 3.70
C VAL A 69 -1.82 -2.30 2.91
N CYS A 70 -2.10 -1.19 3.61
CA CYS A 70 -2.15 0.13 2.98
C CYS A 70 -0.76 0.65 2.66
N VAL A 71 -0.70 1.71 1.85
CA VAL A 71 0.54 2.43 1.51
C VAL A 71 1.16 3.20 2.67
N GLY A 72 0.50 3.22 3.83
CA GLY A 72 1.01 3.86 5.04
C GLY A 72 2.35 3.27 5.47
N THR A 73 3.28 4.16 5.82
CA THR A 73 4.65 3.80 6.20
C THR A 73 4.74 3.04 7.53
N ASP A 74 3.64 2.99 8.30
CA ASP A 74 3.50 2.22 9.54
C ASP A 74 2.83 0.85 9.31
N CYS A 75 2.41 0.56 8.07
CA CYS A 75 1.77 -0.70 7.71
C CYS A 75 2.61 -1.49 6.69
N SER A 76 3.22 -0.80 5.73
CA SER A 76 3.98 -1.47 4.68
C SER A 76 5.23 -0.72 4.23
N LEU A 77 6.12 -1.47 3.59
CA LEU A 77 7.30 -1.00 2.89
C LEU A 77 7.23 -1.49 1.45
N PHE A 78 7.47 -0.60 0.49
CA PHE A 78 7.68 -0.95 -0.91
C PHE A 78 9.16 -0.82 -1.27
N TYR A 79 9.72 -1.87 -1.87
CA TYR A 79 11.09 -1.86 -2.42
C TYR A 79 11.08 -2.41 -3.86
N SER A 80 11.07 -3.74 -4.01
CA SER A 80 10.78 -4.45 -5.27
C SER A 80 9.34 -4.96 -5.31
N LYS A 81 8.81 -5.30 -4.13
CA LYS A 81 7.43 -5.65 -3.86
C LYS A 81 7.01 -5.05 -2.52
N ARG A 82 5.73 -5.11 -2.17
CA ARG A 82 5.24 -4.66 -0.87
C ARG A 82 5.31 -5.75 0.18
N PHE A 83 5.78 -5.35 1.35
CA PHE A 83 5.87 -6.19 2.53
C PHE A 83 5.20 -5.47 3.70
N CYS A 84 4.40 -6.20 4.48
CA CYS A 84 3.85 -5.66 5.72
C CYS A 84 4.98 -5.48 6.74
N LEU A 85 4.85 -4.49 7.64
CA LEU A 85 5.90 -4.23 8.63
C LEU A 85 6.19 -5.42 9.55
N HIS A 86 5.21 -6.30 9.80
CA HIS A 86 5.45 -7.52 10.56
C HIS A 86 6.46 -8.43 9.85
N CYS A 87 6.27 -8.67 8.55
CA CYS A 87 7.21 -9.46 7.75
C CYS A 87 8.56 -8.76 7.59
N VAL A 88 8.58 -7.43 7.41
CA VAL A 88 9.83 -6.67 7.35
C VAL A 88 10.64 -6.83 8.63
N ASN A 89 10.02 -6.70 9.81
CA ASN A 89 10.73 -6.86 11.08
C ASN A 89 11.19 -8.31 11.29
N LYS A 90 10.41 -9.31 10.85
CA LYS A 90 10.76 -10.74 10.98
C LYS A 90 11.94 -11.14 10.11
N TYR A 91 12.05 -10.58 8.90
CA TYR A 91 13.09 -10.91 7.93
C TYR A 91 14.07 -9.75 7.71
N LEU A 92 14.20 -8.85 8.69
CA LEU A 92 14.93 -7.59 8.56
C LEU A 92 16.37 -7.81 8.12
N ASP A 93 17.02 -8.88 8.59
CA ASP A 93 18.40 -9.23 8.27
C ASP A 93 18.61 -9.64 6.80
N GLN A 94 17.55 -10.07 6.11
CA GLN A 94 17.59 -10.39 4.69
C GLN A 94 17.42 -9.14 3.79
N PHE A 95 17.05 -8.00 4.36
CA PHE A 95 16.94 -6.75 3.59
C PHE A 95 18.32 -6.08 3.41
N PRO A 96 18.53 -5.37 2.29
CA PRO A 96 19.74 -4.57 2.08
C PRO A 96 20.00 -3.60 3.24
N GLN A 97 21.27 -3.33 3.54
CA GLN A 97 21.65 -2.45 4.67
C GLN A 97 20.98 -1.07 4.61
N GLN A 98 20.81 -0.50 3.42
CA GLN A 98 20.14 0.80 3.24
C GLN A 98 18.71 0.80 3.82
N ILE A 99 17.93 -0.25 3.55
CA ILE A 99 16.56 -0.39 4.06
C ILE A 99 16.58 -0.55 5.59
N ARG A 100 17.51 -1.34 6.12
CA ARG A 100 17.66 -1.53 7.56
C ARG A 100 17.95 -0.21 8.28
N THR A 101 18.85 0.60 7.72
CA THR A 101 19.22 1.92 8.27
C THR A 101 18.03 2.89 8.27
N GLU A 102 17.29 2.97 7.16
CA GLU A 102 16.12 3.85 7.07
C GLU A 102 15.00 3.45 8.06
N LEU A 103 14.75 2.14 8.19
CA LEU A 103 13.79 1.63 9.19
C LEU A 103 14.23 1.90 10.63
N ALA A 104 15.54 1.84 10.91
CA ALA A 104 16.10 2.15 12.24
C ALA A 104 15.93 3.64 12.59
N LYS A 105 16.19 4.56 11.65
CA LYS A 105 15.96 6.00 11.83
C LYS A 105 14.49 6.32 12.09
N LYS A 106 13.57 5.60 11.43
CA LYS A 106 12.13 5.78 11.63
C LYS A 106 11.70 5.37 13.05
N LYS A 107 12.23 4.27 13.57
CA LYS A 107 11.97 3.83 14.96
C LYS A 107 12.42 4.86 16.00
N SER A 108 13.52 5.59 15.77
CA SER A 108 13.97 6.63 16.70
C SER A 108 13.09 7.88 16.70
N SER A 109 12.41 8.19 15.58
CA SER A 109 11.59 9.40 15.47
C SER A 109 10.16 9.26 16.03
N LEU A 110 9.70 8.02 16.25
CA LEU A 110 8.38 7.74 16.86
C LEU A 110 8.41 7.78 18.39
N LYS A 111 9.60 7.83 19.01
CA LYS A 111 9.77 7.78 20.47
C LYS A 111 9.70 9.15 21.16
N THR A 112 9.49 10.23 20.40
CA THR A 112 9.52 11.62 20.90
C THR A 112 8.16 12.33 20.94
N SER A 113 7.05 11.66 20.61
CA SER A 113 5.71 12.28 20.56
C SER A 113 4.68 11.70 21.55
N SER A 114 5.12 11.13 22.67
CA SER A 114 4.21 10.65 23.73
C SER A 114 4.70 11.04 25.13
N THR A 115 4.91 12.33 25.36
CA THR A 115 4.87 12.91 26.71
C THR A 115 4.41 14.36 26.61
N THR A 116 3.11 14.61 26.85
CA THR A 116 2.62 15.83 27.50
C THR A 116 1.34 15.48 28.24
#